data_AF-A0AAJ2F5X7-F1
#
_entry.id   AF-A0AAJ2F5X7-F1
#
_cell.length_a   1.000
_cell.length_b   1.000
_cell.length_c   1.000
_cell.angle_alpha   90.00
_cell.angle_beta   90.00
_cell.angle_gamma   90.00
#
_symmetry.space_group_name_H-M   'P 1'
#
loop_
_entity.id
_entity.type
_entity.pdbx_description
1 polymer ?
#
loop_
_entity_poly.entity_id
_entity_poly.type
_entity_poly.pdbx_seq_one_letter_code
_entity_poly.pdbx_strand_id
1 'polypeptide(L)'
;MELKSGKEEIAYLLGKVIEKFETESGRKVVRNSNRKNYEEVAKVLSEISNQLPFTSAELHHEDYAPEKTHRPSEYPFRKYDITGNQIKDAFYNQIVTHPRSFLVDSAYIYLFGMGRKGFAENPTDPELIDYKENITIPLGTQKQYEAFKTRGFFDLSDLSYFVRSLLILLTLGVSLSIFFWLKEKEKLKILKEDLSIVPYLPSKAEIDSLEGIWLCYTGSPQARSFDPDRYHMVVSNVMNVSYKDGYFTFIRYGSNFNHKGFMQFEAPWLVSVHSRVKNAPENPSPKHSLLKLEKDKTFASVISASWNFDIGERNKIIGIREIYIKLGKGLTVKEVINEPENALCRCKIIKLIEPNGYIRSLQLKNENLDKLPYEQIKGLLDENSILLKDPENGVILRKKE
;
A
#
# COMPACT_ATOMS: atom_id res chain seq x y z
N MET A 1 34.43 4.00 -2.13
CA MET A 1 33.27 4.84 -2.44
C MET A 1 32.37 3.99 -3.30
N GLU A 2 31.17 3.66 -2.82
CA GLU A 2 30.25 2.81 -3.57
C GLU A 2 29.06 3.67 -4.02
N LEU A 3 28.54 3.44 -5.21
CA LEU A 3 27.30 4.07 -5.63
C LEU A 3 26.13 3.44 -4.87
N LYS A 4 25.13 4.25 -4.55
CA LYS A 4 23.83 3.74 -4.11
C LYS A 4 23.31 2.73 -5.14
N SER A 5 22.51 1.78 -4.67
CA SER A 5 21.95 0.73 -5.54
C SER A 5 20.49 0.45 -5.20
N GLY A 6 19.80 -0.19 -6.14
CA GLY A 6 18.43 -0.65 -5.91
C GLY A 6 17.43 0.49 -5.88
N LYS A 7 16.56 0.50 -4.88
CA LYS A 7 15.42 1.42 -4.77
C LYS A 7 15.83 2.89 -4.67
N GLU A 8 16.81 3.19 -3.84
CA GLU A 8 17.20 4.59 -3.54
C GLU A 8 17.84 5.26 -4.76
N GLU A 9 18.70 4.52 -5.46
CA GLU A 9 19.35 4.95 -6.69
C GLU A 9 18.32 5.26 -7.79
N ILE A 10 17.45 4.30 -8.12
CA ILE A 10 16.55 4.49 -9.27
C ILE A 10 15.47 5.54 -9.01
N ALA A 11 14.99 5.65 -7.77
CA ALA A 11 14.00 6.67 -7.41
C ALA A 11 14.60 8.09 -7.53
N TYR A 12 15.84 8.27 -7.09
CA TYR A 12 16.55 9.54 -7.24
C TYR A 12 16.80 9.88 -8.71
N LEU A 13 17.38 8.94 -9.47
CA LEU A 13 17.68 9.14 -10.90
C LEU A 13 16.43 9.51 -11.70
N LEU A 14 15.32 8.80 -11.51
CA LEU A 14 14.08 9.10 -12.22
C LEU A 14 13.47 10.45 -11.82
N GLY A 15 13.67 10.89 -10.57
CA GLY A 15 13.32 12.24 -10.15
C GLY A 15 14.07 13.31 -10.96
N LYS A 16 15.39 13.14 -11.09
CA LYS A 16 16.23 14.03 -11.89
C LYS A 16 15.94 13.95 -13.39
N VAL A 17 15.65 12.76 -13.92
CA VAL A 17 15.23 12.57 -15.32
C VAL A 17 13.96 13.37 -15.59
N ILE A 18 12.97 13.31 -14.70
CA ILE A 18 11.72 14.08 -14.85
C ILE A 18 12.02 15.58 -14.81
N GLU A 19 12.83 16.06 -13.87
CA GLU A 19 13.22 17.47 -13.78
C GLU A 19 13.92 17.97 -15.06
N LYS A 20 14.87 17.18 -15.58
CA LYS A 20 15.58 17.48 -16.84
C LYS A 20 14.63 17.48 -18.03
N PHE A 21 13.75 16.48 -18.14
CA PHE A 21 12.74 16.40 -19.19
C PHE A 21 11.76 17.57 -19.16
N GLU A 22 11.26 17.97 -17.99
CA GLU A 22 10.37 19.12 -17.83
C GLU A 22 11.04 20.42 -18.27
N THR A 23 12.35 20.54 -18.00
CA THR A 23 13.17 21.71 -18.38
C THR A 23 13.43 21.76 -19.88
N GLU A 24 13.76 20.62 -20.51
CA GLU A 24 14.10 20.55 -21.93
C GLU A 24 12.87 20.60 -22.85
N SER A 25 11.79 19.94 -22.46
CA SER A 25 10.56 19.84 -23.28
C SER A 25 9.54 20.95 -23.01
N GLY A 26 9.67 21.67 -21.89
CA GLY A 26 8.69 22.64 -21.42
C GLY A 26 7.35 22.04 -20.98
N ARG A 27 7.20 20.71 -20.99
CA ARG A 27 5.97 19.99 -20.61
C ARG A 27 6.08 19.52 -19.17
N LYS A 28 5.08 19.85 -18.34
CA LYS A 28 5.01 19.36 -16.96
C LYS A 28 4.52 17.92 -16.88
N VAL A 29 5.21 17.12 -16.08
CA VAL A 29 4.87 15.73 -15.77
C VAL A 29 4.05 15.72 -14.48
N VAL A 30 2.78 15.30 -14.57
CA VAL A 30 1.92 15.20 -13.39
C VAL A 30 2.30 13.95 -12.58
N ARG A 31 3.04 14.16 -11.49
CA ARG A 31 3.63 13.11 -10.64
C ARG A 31 2.59 12.44 -9.73
N ASN A 32 1.73 11.59 -10.28
CA ASN A 32 0.73 10.81 -9.54
C ASN A 32 0.74 9.32 -9.94
N SER A 33 -0.28 8.55 -9.54
CA SER A 33 -0.36 7.11 -9.82
C SER A 33 -0.79 6.74 -11.26
N ASN A 34 -1.10 7.72 -12.12
CA ASN A 34 -1.49 7.47 -13.50
C ASN A 34 -0.25 7.22 -14.38
N ARG A 35 -0.10 5.98 -14.88
CA ARG A 35 1.02 5.58 -15.74
C ARG A 35 1.16 6.43 -17.01
N LYS A 36 0.06 6.98 -17.54
CA LYS A 36 0.07 7.80 -18.76
C LYS A 36 0.87 9.08 -18.59
N ASN A 37 0.94 9.61 -17.37
CA ASN A 37 1.65 10.86 -17.10
C ASN A 37 3.16 10.71 -17.29
N TYR A 38 3.70 9.50 -17.18
CA TYR A 38 5.12 9.20 -17.34
C TYR A 38 5.46 8.66 -18.73
N GLU A 39 4.47 8.52 -19.61
CA GLU A 39 4.62 7.80 -20.89
C GLU A 39 5.57 8.53 -21.85
N GLU A 40 5.54 9.85 -21.86
CA GLU A 40 6.47 10.66 -22.68
C GLU A 40 7.91 10.55 -22.17
N VAL A 41 8.13 10.58 -20.85
CA VAL A 41 9.46 10.32 -20.26
C VAL A 41 9.92 8.90 -20.56
N ALA A 42 8.99 7.95 -20.53
CA ALA A 42 9.27 6.55 -20.82
C ALA A 42 9.72 6.35 -22.28
N LYS A 43 9.09 7.06 -23.24
CA LYS A 43 9.53 7.07 -24.64
C LYS A 43 10.95 7.60 -24.81
N VAL A 44 11.30 8.71 -24.14
CA VAL A 44 12.65 9.28 -24.21
C VAL A 44 13.69 8.29 -23.69
N LEU A 45 13.45 7.68 -22.53
CA LEU A 45 14.35 6.66 -22.00
C LEU A 45 14.37 5.41 -22.87
N SER A 46 13.26 5.06 -23.51
CA SER A 46 13.14 3.95 -24.46
C SER A 46 14.02 4.13 -25.69
N GLU A 47 14.16 5.35 -26.20
CA GLU A 47 15.06 5.60 -27.33
C GLU A 47 16.52 5.34 -26.94
N ILE A 48 16.90 5.66 -25.70
CA ILE A 48 18.24 5.36 -25.17
C ILE A 48 18.39 3.86 -24.92
N SER A 49 17.43 3.24 -24.24
CA SER A 49 17.52 1.85 -23.79
C SER A 49 17.63 0.86 -24.95
N ASN A 50 16.99 1.15 -26.09
CA ASN A 50 17.07 0.29 -27.27
C ASN A 50 18.37 0.47 -28.06
N GLN A 51 19.17 1.50 -27.79
CA GLN A 51 20.51 1.66 -28.36
C GLN A 51 21.61 0.99 -27.51
N LEU A 52 21.31 0.65 -26.26
CA LEU A 52 22.26 0.00 -25.34
C LEU A 52 22.98 -1.23 -25.92
N PRO A 53 22.38 -2.09 -26.77
CA PRO A 53 23.14 -3.19 -27.36
C PRO A 53 24.33 -2.79 -28.23
N PHE A 54 24.42 -1.51 -28.63
CA PHE A 54 25.41 -1.02 -29.59
C PHE A 54 26.35 0.06 -29.00
N THR A 55 26.07 0.56 -27.80
CA THR A 55 26.76 1.74 -27.23
C THR A 55 27.63 1.45 -26.01
N SER A 56 27.79 0.18 -25.60
CA SER A 56 28.46 -0.15 -24.33
C SER A 56 29.92 0.30 -24.23
N ALA A 57 30.67 0.24 -25.34
CA ALA A 57 32.05 0.68 -25.41
C ALA A 57 32.20 2.21 -25.38
N GLU A 58 31.26 2.95 -25.97
CA GLU A 58 31.29 4.41 -26.06
C GLU A 58 30.77 5.06 -24.77
N LEU A 59 29.66 4.54 -24.24
CA LEU A 59 28.95 5.13 -23.11
C LEU A 59 29.27 4.45 -21.78
N HIS A 60 30.16 3.45 -21.74
CA HIS A 60 30.62 2.80 -20.51
C HIS A 60 29.46 2.29 -19.62
N HIS A 61 28.62 1.39 -20.15
CA HIS A 61 27.55 0.71 -19.40
C HIS A 61 27.68 -0.82 -19.48
N GLU A 62 26.69 -1.57 -18.96
CA GLU A 62 26.65 -3.03 -19.12
C GLU A 62 26.48 -3.48 -20.58
N ASP A 63 26.95 -4.67 -20.93
CA ASP A 63 26.74 -5.21 -22.27
C ASP A 63 25.33 -5.82 -22.38
N TYR A 64 24.55 -5.33 -23.35
CA TYR A 64 23.20 -5.81 -23.60
C TYR A 64 23.15 -6.57 -24.92
N ALA A 65 22.54 -7.75 -24.91
CA ALA A 65 22.41 -8.53 -26.14
C ALA A 65 21.46 -7.85 -27.15
N PRO A 66 21.77 -7.82 -28.46
CA PRO A 66 20.85 -7.30 -29.46
C PRO A 66 19.56 -8.14 -29.56
N GLU A 67 18.53 -7.56 -30.17
CA GLU A 67 17.28 -8.26 -30.45
C GLU A 67 17.48 -9.29 -31.57
N LYS A 68 17.02 -10.53 -31.36
CA LYS A 68 17.21 -11.63 -32.33
C LYS A 68 16.18 -11.58 -33.48
N THR A 69 15.05 -10.92 -33.26
CA THR A 69 13.90 -10.84 -34.18
C THR A 69 13.99 -9.60 -35.05
N HIS A 70 13.98 -9.78 -36.38
CA HIS A 70 14.03 -8.69 -37.38
C HIS A 70 12.65 -8.05 -37.66
N ARG A 71 11.66 -8.23 -36.78
CA ARG A 71 10.35 -7.58 -36.98
C ARG A 71 10.44 -6.14 -36.47
N PRO A 72 10.11 -5.13 -37.28
CA PRO A 72 10.02 -3.76 -36.78
C PRO A 72 8.88 -3.71 -35.77
N SER A 73 9.24 -3.54 -34.50
CA SER A 73 8.31 -3.34 -33.40
C SER A 73 8.30 -1.85 -33.05
N GLU A 74 7.12 -1.25 -33.00
CA GLU A 74 6.95 0.12 -32.50
C GLU A 74 6.94 0.13 -30.97
N TYR A 75 7.19 1.30 -30.37
CA TYR A 75 6.97 1.49 -28.94
C TYR A 75 5.51 1.12 -28.57
N PRO A 76 5.24 0.38 -27.48
CA PRO A 76 6.17 -0.08 -26.43
C PRO A 76 6.55 -1.57 -26.57
N PHE A 77 6.77 -2.08 -27.79
CA PHE A 77 6.99 -3.50 -28.07
C PHE A 77 8.43 -3.88 -28.41
N ARG A 78 9.40 -2.95 -28.35
CA ARG A 78 10.82 -3.25 -28.55
C ARG A 78 11.42 -3.90 -27.30
N LYS A 79 12.45 -4.73 -27.47
CA LYS A 79 13.04 -5.55 -26.38
C LYS A 79 13.39 -4.76 -25.11
N TYR A 80 13.92 -3.54 -25.24
CA TYR A 80 14.38 -2.73 -24.12
C TYR A 80 13.43 -1.55 -23.81
N ASP A 81 12.20 -1.57 -24.30
CA ASP A 81 11.28 -0.47 -24.04
C ASP A 81 10.99 -0.27 -22.54
N ILE A 82 11.05 1.00 -22.14
CA ILE A 82 10.69 1.48 -20.81
C ILE A 82 9.24 1.99 -20.91
N THR A 83 8.40 1.47 -20.03
CA THR A 83 6.99 1.84 -19.96
C THR A 83 6.73 2.87 -18.87
N GLY A 84 5.71 3.72 -19.04
CA GLY A 84 5.29 4.66 -18.00
C GLY A 84 4.92 3.97 -16.68
N ASN A 85 4.54 2.69 -16.72
CA ASN A 85 4.30 1.91 -15.51
C ASN A 85 5.59 1.58 -14.75
N GLN A 86 6.70 1.29 -15.44
CA GLN A 86 8.02 1.07 -14.81
C GLN A 86 8.52 2.34 -14.12
N ILE A 87 8.40 3.50 -14.77
CA ILE A 87 8.77 4.79 -14.16
C ILE A 87 7.88 5.07 -12.94
N LYS A 88 6.56 4.96 -13.08
CA LYS A 88 5.63 5.15 -11.97
C LYS A 88 5.93 4.23 -10.78
N ASP A 89 6.20 2.94 -11.02
CA ASP A 89 6.44 1.99 -9.93
C ASP A 89 7.80 2.20 -9.25
N ALA A 90 8.83 2.63 -9.98
CA ALA A 90 10.16 2.93 -9.43
C ALA A 90 10.24 4.30 -8.75
N PHE A 91 9.73 5.36 -9.38
CA PHE A 91 9.80 6.75 -8.89
C PHE A 91 8.68 7.10 -7.91
N TYR A 92 7.42 6.95 -8.33
CA TYR A 92 6.28 7.44 -7.56
C TYR A 92 5.86 6.47 -6.44
N ASN A 93 5.69 5.19 -6.77
CA ASN A 93 5.33 4.17 -5.78
C ASN A 93 6.53 3.73 -4.94
N GLN A 94 7.76 3.88 -5.45
CA GLN A 94 9.00 3.46 -4.82
C GLN A 94 8.96 1.99 -4.33
N ILE A 95 8.36 1.10 -5.12
CA ILE A 95 8.20 -0.33 -4.78
C ILE A 95 9.25 -1.22 -5.44
N VAL A 96 10.07 -0.68 -6.33
CA VAL A 96 11.08 -1.43 -7.08
C VAL A 96 12.37 -1.51 -6.27
N THR A 97 12.64 -2.67 -5.68
CA THR A 97 13.87 -2.92 -4.91
C THR A 97 15.07 -3.29 -5.80
N HIS A 98 14.81 -3.96 -6.91
CA HIS A 98 15.81 -4.38 -7.89
C HIS A 98 15.41 -3.85 -9.28
N PRO A 99 15.79 -2.61 -9.64
CA PRO A 99 15.50 -2.05 -10.94
C PRO A 99 16.23 -2.84 -12.03
N ARG A 100 15.63 -2.92 -13.22
CA ARG A 100 16.28 -3.53 -14.37
C ARG A 100 17.49 -2.69 -14.76
N SER A 101 18.63 -3.31 -15.03
CA SER A 101 19.88 -2.58 -15.31
C SER A 101 19.74 -1.60 -16.47
N PHE A 102 19.05 -1.98 -17.55
CA PHE A 102 18.84 -1.09 -18.70
C PHE A 102 18.06 0.18 -18.36
N LEU A 103 17.17 0.16 -17.36
CA LEU A 103 16.46 1.35 -16.90
C LEU A 103 17.40 2.28 -16.14
N VAL A 104 18.28 1.71 -15.32
CA VAL A 104 19.29 2.46 -14.56
C VAL A 104 20.28 3.11 -15.52
N ASP A 105 20.85 2.33 -16.44
CA ASP A 105 21.81 2.85 -17.44
C ASP A 105 21.19 3.92 -18.34
N SER A 106 19.93 3.74 -18.77
CA SER A 106 19.25 4.76 -19.58
C SER A 106 19.06 6.08 -18.81
N ALA A 107 18.80 6.01 -17.50
CA ALA A 107 18.68 7.19 -16.66
C ALA A 107 20.04 7.88 -16.46
N TYR A 108 21.11 7.13 -16.22
CA TYR A 108 22.47 7.69 -16.14
C TYR A 108 22.88 8.36 -17.46
N ILE A 109 22.66 7.70 -18.60
CA ILE A 109 22.99 8.24 -19.92
C ILE A 109 22.20 9.52 -20.18
N TYR A 110 20.89 9.52 -19.90
CA TYR A 110 20.07 10.71 -20.09
C TYR A 110 20.55 11.89 -19.25
N LEU A 111 20.99 11.65 -18.00
CA LEU A 111 21.41 12.71 -17.09
C LEU A 111 22.84 13.20 -17.34
N PHE A 112 23.78 12.26 -17.46
CA PHE A 112 25.23 12.50 -17.40
C PHE A 112 25.97 12.17 -18.70
N GLY A 113 25.28 11.63 -19.71
CA GLY A 113 25.89 11.26 -20.99
C GLY A 113 26.74 9.99 -20.94
N MET A 114 26.72 9.25 -19.83
CA MET A 114 27.44 7.99 -19.65
C MET A 114 26.62 7.02 -18.81
N GLY A 115 26.92 5.74 -18.93
CA GLY A 115 26.34 4.64 -18.19
C GLY A 115 26.74 4.60 -16.72
N ARG A 116 26.08 3.72 -15.95
CA ARG A 116 26.34 3.56 -14.52
C ARG A 116 27.79 3.17 -14.23
N LYS A 117 28.41 2.33 -15.08
CA LYS A 117 29.81 1.91 -14.90
C LYS A 117 30.77 3.08 -15.08
N GLY A 118 30.64 3.84 -16.17
CA GLY A 118 31.46 5.04 -16.41
C GLY A 118 31.26 6.10 -15.31
N PHE A 119 30.03 6.31 -14.86
CA PHE A 119 29.75 7.24 -13.76
C PHE A 119 30.44 6.81 -12.44
N ALA A 120 30.57 5.51 -12.18
CA ALA A 120 31.22 5.01 -10.99
C ALA A 120 32.73 5.32 -10.92
N GLU A 121 33.38 5.56 -12.07
CA GLU A 121 34.81 5.88 -12.15
C GLU A 121 35.10 7.33 -11.71
N ASN A 122 34.17 8.26 -11.98
CA ASN A 122 34.27 9.65 -11.55
C ASN A 122 32.88 10.25 -11.27
N PRO A 123 32.27 9.94 -10.12
CA PRO A 123 30.90 10.35 -9.82
C PRO A 123 30.84 11.84 -9.53
N THR A 124 30.05 12.54 -10.34
CA THR A 124 29.89 14.00 -10.26
C THR A 124 28.75 14.43 -9.33
N ASP A 125 27.89 13.51 -8.89
CA ASP A 125 26.75 13.78 -8.01
C ASP A 125 26.93 13.12 -6.62
N PRO A 126 27.12 13.93 -5.56
CA PRO A 126 27.28 13.43 -4.20
C PRO A 126 26.08 12.64 -3.65
N GLU A 127 24.85 12.90 -4.12
CA GLU A 127 23.65 12.22 -3.61
C GLU A 127 23.56 10.75 -4.06
N LEU A 128 24.34 10.37 -5.08
CA LEU A 128 24.44 9.00 -5.59
C LEU A 128 25.55 8.17 -4.93
N ILE A 129 26.32 8.75 -4.00
CA ILE A 129 27.44 8.12 -3.32
C ILE A 129 27.00 7.60 -1.94
N ASP A 130 27.36 6.35 -1.63
CA ASP A 130 27.23 5.75 -0.31
C ASP A 130 28.56 5.86 0.44
N TYR A 131 28.54 6.57 1.56
CA TYR A 131 29.67 6.65 2.47
C TYR A 131 29.59 5.46 3.43
N LYS A 132 30.28 4.36 3.09
CA LYS A 132 30.59 3.33 4.08
C LYS A 132 31.42 3.98 5.19
N GLU A 133 30.79 4.27 6.33
CA GLU A 133 31.49 4.45 7.60
C GLU A 133 32.20 3.14 7.93
N ASN A 134 33.46 3.03 7.50
CA ASN A 134 34.40 2.14 8.16
C ASN A 134 34.66 2.73 9.55
N ILE A 135 33.83 2.34 10.52
CA ILE A 135 34.14 2.52 11.94
C ILE A 135 35.34 1.62 12.23
N THR A 136 36.51 2.16 11.93
CA THR A 136 37.79 1.62 12.35
C THR A 136 37.99 2.11 13.77
N ILE A 137 37.60 1.30 14.75
CA ILE A 137 37.99 1.52 16.13
C ILE A 137 39.50 1.28 16.20
N PRO A 138 40.35 2.26 16.56
CA PRO A 138 41.73 1.96 16.86
C PRO A 138 41.78 1.33 18.25
N LEU A 139 42.06 0.03 18.29
CA LEU A 139 42.42 -0.68 19.51
C LEU A 139 43.91 -0.44 19.79
N GLY A 140 44.21 0.19 20.93
CA GLY A 140 45.56 0.27 21.50
C GLY A 140 45.84 1.62 22.15
N THR A 141 45.50 1.82 23.42
CA THR A 141 46.42 1.36 24.47
C THR A 141 45.68 1.06 25.78
N GLN A 142 45.91 -0.15 26.29
CA GLN A 142 45.55 -0.57 27.63
C GLN A 142 46.18 0.36 28.68
N LYS A 143 45.35 0.95 29.54
CA LYS A 143 45.62 0.97 30.99
C LYS A 143 44.35 0.69 31.76
N GLN A 144 44.49 -0.22 32.70
CA GLN A 144 43.51 -0.71 33.68
C GLN A 144 42.59 0.39 34.20
N TYR A 145 41.29 0.11 34.18
CA TYR A 145 40.36 0.68 35.15
C TYR A 145 39.72 -0.45 35.94
N GLU A 146 40.37 -0.78 37.05
CA GLU A 146 39.65 -1.29 38.20
C GLU A 146 38.78 -0.18 38.78
N ALA A 147 37.55 -0.54 39.12
CA ALA A 147 36.70 0.06 40.14
C ALA A 147 36.58 1.60 40.16
N PHE A 148 35.73 2.16 39.28
CA PHE A 148 35.14 3.46 39.60
C PHE A 148 33.92 3.26 40.51
N LYS A 149 34.24 3.21 41.80
CA LYS A 149 33.41 3.63 42.92
C LYS A 149 32.57 4.85 42.53
N THR A 150 31.31 4.79 42.94
CA THR A 150 30.45 5.93 43.27
C THR A 150 31.25 7.14 43.80
N ARG A 151 31.47 8.13 42.93
CA ARG A 151 31.63 9.55 43.26
C ARG A 151 30.54 10.22 42.42
N GLY A 152 29.47 10.68 43.04
CA GLY A 152 29.50 11.90 43.83
C GLY A 152 29.22 13.04 42.85
N PHE A 153 28.04 13.65 43.00
CA PHE A 153 27.53 14.78 42.22
C PHE A 153 28.64 15.65 41.62
N PHE A 154 28.58 15.90 40.31
CA PHE A 154 29.30 17.02 39.71
C PHE A 154 28.94 18.27 40.49
N ASP A 155 29.88 18.83 41.25
CA ASP A 155 29.68 20.09 41.92
C ASP A 155 29.66 21.17 40.82
N LEU A 156 28.49 21.75 40.58
CA LEU A 156 28.27 22.76 39.54
C LEU A 156 29.12 24.03 39.76
N SER A 157 29.82 24.12 40.90
CA SER A 157 30.63 25.25 41.37
C SER A 157 31.94 25.51 40.62
N ASP A 158 32.39 24.61 39.75
CA ASP A 158 33.59 24.78 38.89
C ASP A 158 33.30 25.16 37.43
N LEU A 159 32.03 25.20 37.02
CA LEU A 159 31.64 25.57 35.66
C LEU A 159 31.66 27.11 35.48
N SER A 160 32.13 27.62 34.34
CA SER A 160 32.11 29.07 34.07
C SER A 160 30.67 29.61 34.07
N TYR A 161 30.49 30.87 34.49
CA TYR A 161 29.17 31.52 34.59
C TYR A 161 28.35 31.41 33.30
N PHE A 162 29.02 31.43 32.14
CA PHE A 162 28.38 31.28 30.83
C PHE A 162 27.74 29.90 30.64
N VAL A 163 28.46 28.82 30.99
CA VAL A 163 27.96 27.44 30.82
C VAL A 163 26.83 27.15 31.81
N ARG A 164 26.89 27.70 33.04
CA ARG A 164 25.76 27.60 33.99
C ARG A 164 24.51 28.30 33.47
N SER A 165 24.66 29.52 32.95
CA SER A 165 23.55 30.27 32.37
C SER A 165 22.92 29.52 31.20
N LEU A 166 23.73 28.92 30.33
CA LEU A 166 23.27 28.11 29.20
C LEU A 166 22.53 26.85 29.66
N LEU A 167 23.04 26.12 30.65
CA LEU A 167 22.38 24.94 31.22
C LEU A 167 21.03 25.30 31.86
N ILE A 168 20.96 26.41 32.60
CA ILE A 168 19.70 26.90 33.18
C ILE A 168 18.70 27.25 32.07
N LEU A 169 19.12 27.96 31.02
CA LEU A 169 18.27 28.26 29.87
C LEU A 169 17.77 27.00 29.16
N LEU A 170 18.63 26.00 28.99
CA LEU A 170 18.30 24.77 28.29
C LEU A 170 17.33 23.91 29.11
N THR A 171 17.55 23.79 30.42
CA THR A 171 16.61 23.14 31.35
C THR A 171 15.27 23.87 31.44
N LEU A 172 15.27 25.20 31.44
CA LEU A 172 14.04 26.01 31.37
C LEU A 172 13.29 25.77 30.05
N GLY A 173 14.01 25.72 28.93
CA GLY A 173 13.44 25.44 27.61
C GLY A 173 12.82 24.04 27.49
N VAL A 174 13.50 23.02 28.03
CA VAL A 174 13.01 21.64 28.06
C VAL A 174 11.78 21.53 28.97
N SER A 175 11.81 22.14 30.15
CA SER A 175 10.67 22.12 31.08
C SER A 175 9.46 22.87 30.53
N LEU A 176 9.65 24.01 29.85
CA LEU A 176 8.57 24.68 29.11
C LEU A 176 7.98 23.76 28.03
N SER A 177 8.84 23.11 27.24
CA SER A 177 8.42 22.21 26.16
C SER A 177 7.60 21.03 26.68
N ILE A 178 8.05 20.42 27.80
CA ILE A 178 7.31 19.35 28.49
C ILE A 178 5.97 19.86 29.01
N PHE A 179 5.93 21.05 29.61
CA PHE A 179 4.68 21.65 30.10
C PHE A 179 3.67 21.88 28.98
N PHE A 180 4.09 22.46 27.85
CA PHE A 180 3.22 22.65 26.69
C PHE A 180 2.73 21.31 26.11
N TRP A 181 3.61 20.32 26.01
CA TRP A 181 3.27 18.98 25.55
C TRP A 181 2.25 18.27 26.47
N LEU A 182 2.41 18.38 27.80
CA LEU A 182 1.46 17.83 28.77
C LEU A 182 0.09 18.53 28.67
N LYS A 183 0.09 19.86 28.54
CA LYS A 183 -1.15 20.64 28.36
C LYS A 183 -1.88 20.29 27.07
N GLU A 184 -1.14 20.04 25.99
CA GLU A 184 -1.70 19.63 24.71
C GLU A 184 -2.25 18.20 24.76
N LYS A 185 -1.57 17.28 25.47
CA LYS A 185 -2.09 15.95 25.77
C LYS A 185 -3.39 15.99 26.58
N GLU A 186 -3.48 16.88 27.56
CA GLU A 186 -4.68 17.04 28.36
C GLU A 186 -5.84 17.59 27.53
N LYS A 187 -5.60 18.62 26.71
CA LYS A 187 -6.60 19.10 25.74
C LYS A 187 -7.08 18.00 24.80
N LEU A 188 -6.15 17.21 24.26
CA LEU A 188 -6.49 16.08 23.39
C LEU A 188 -7.29 15.00 24.14
N LYS A 189 -7.00 14.76 25.41
CA LYS A 189 -7.74 13.83 26.26
C LYS A 189 -9.18 14.34 26.48
N ILE A 190 -9.35 15.59 26.86
CA ILE A 190 -10.67 16.22 27.03
C ILE A 190 -11.46 16.15 25.74
N LEU A 191 -10.85 16.53 24.60
CA LEU A 191 -11.52 16.46 23.30
C LEU A 191 -11.97 15.03 22.94
N LYS A 192 -11.15 14.02 23.28
CA LYS A 192 -11.50 12.60 23.04
C LYS A 192 -12.66 12.15 23.93
N GLU A 193 -12.71 12.58 25.18
CA GLU A 193 -13.80 12.29 26.11
C GLU A 193 -15.09 13.00 25.69
N ASP A 194 -15.03 14.32 25.42
CA ASP A 194 -16.17 15.15 25.02
C ASP A 194 -16.82 14.69 23.72
N LEU A 195 -16.00 14.32 22.72
CA LEU A 195 -16.51 13.82 21.45
C LEU A 195 -16.87 12.33 21.48
N SER A 196 -16.74 11.66 22.65
CA SER A 196 -16.89 10.21 22.78
C SER A 196 -16.04 9.43 21.76
N ILE A 197 -14.88 9.97 21.39
CA ILE A 197 -13.90 9.35 20.49
C ILE A 197 -13.00 8.38 21.24
N VAL A 198 -13.17 8.18 22.55
CA VAL A 198 -12.40 7.20 23.31
C VAL A 198 -12.71 5.81 22.72
N PRO A 199 -11.80 5.21 21.94
CA PRO A 199 -12.10 3.96 21.27
C PRO A 199 -12.26 2.88 22.33
N TYR A 200 -13.26 2.02 22.18
CA TYR A 200 -13.40 0.85 23.02
C TYR A 200 -12.08 0.07 23.00
N LEU A 201 -11.56 -0.28 24.17
CA LEU A 201 -10.32 -1.03 24.31
C LEU A 201 -10.65 -2.53 24.22
N PRO A 202 -10.35 -3.20 23.08
CA PRO A 202 -10.72 -4.59 22.92
C PRO A 202 -9.89 -5.51 23.81
N SER A 203 -10.54 -6.54 24.34
CA SER A 203 -9.88 -7.63 25.04
C SER A 203 -9.00 -8.45 24.09
N LYS A 204 -8.08 -9.23 24.64
CA LYS A 204 -7.23 -10.14 23.85
C LYS A 204 -8.06 -11.13 23.03
N ALA A 205 -9.16 -11.64 23.60
CA ALA A 205 -10.08 -12.53 22.91
C ALA A 205 -10.74 -11.85 21.70
N GLU A 206 -11.14 -10.59 21.82
CA GLU A 206 -11.70 -9.81 20.72
C GLU A 206 -10.67 -9.54 19.63
N ILE A 207 -9.44 -9.18 20.02
CA ILE A 207 -8.35 -8.99 19.07
C ILE A 207 -8.09 -10.27 18.28
N ASP A 208 -7.94 -11.40 18.97
CA ASP A 208 -7.68 -12.68 18.32
C ASP A 208 -8.89 -13.17 17.50
N SER A 209 -10.11 -12.77 17.85
CA SER A 209 -11.31 -13.08 17.08
C SER A 209 -11.40 -12.33 15.77
N LEU A 210 -10.89 -11.09 15.68
CA LEU A 210 -10.96 -10.27 14.48
C LEU A 210 -9.73 -10.42 13.58
N GLU A 211 -8.54 -10.55 14.16
CA GLU A 211 -7.28 -10.66 13.42
C GLU A 211 -7.21 -11.95 12.59
N GLY A 212 -6.73 -11.83 11.34
CA GLY A 212 -6.56 -12.96 10.42
C GLY A 212 -7.14 -12.72 9.03
N ILE A 213 -7.33 -13.80 8.28
CA ILE A 213 -7.86 -13.78 6.93
C ILE A 213 -9.34 -14.14 6.93
N TRP A 214 -10.11 -13.39 6.16
CA TRP A 214 -11.55 -13.53 6.01
C TRP A 214 -11.93 -13.70 4.54
N LEU A 215 -12.89 -14.58 4.27
CA LEU A 215 -13.61 -14.64 3.01
C LEU A 215 -14.88 -13.80 3.15
N CYS A 216 -15.04 -12.80 2.30
CA CYS A 216 -16.17 -11.87 2.36
C CYS A 216 -17.02 -12.01 1.11
N TYR A 217 -18.28 -12.38 1.31
CA TYR A 217 -19.31 -12.40 0.28
C TYR A 217 -20.19 -11.15 0.36
N THR A 218 -20.48 -10.59 -0.80
CA THR A 218 -21.36 -9.42 -0.95
C THR A 218 -22.35 -9.74 -2.06
N GLY A 219 -23.66 -9.62 -1.78
CA GLY A 219 -24.68 -9.62 -2.84
C GLY A 219 -24.33 -8.54 -3.86
N SER A 220 -24.66 -8.74 -5.14
CA SER A 220 -24.09 -7.95 -6.25
C SER A 220 -25.05 -6.94 -6.88
N PRO A 221 -25.62 -5.96 -6.15
CA PRO A 221 -26.01 -4.71 -6.79
C PRO A 221 -24.77 -3.94 -7.30
N GLN A 222 -23.53 -4.41 -7.03
CA GLN A 222 -22.31 -3.93 -7.69
C GLN A 222 -22.20 -4.35 -9.17
N ALA A 223 -23.02 -5.31 -9.63
CA ALA A 223 -23.15 -5.57 -11.05
C ALA A 223 -23.92 -4.41 -11.70
N ARG A 224 -23.55 -4.11 -12.95
CA ARG A 224 -24.05 -2.97 -13.72
C ARG A 224 -25.58 -3.00 -13.78
N SER A 225 -26.23 -1.84 -13.83
CA SER A 225 -27.68 -1.73 -13.96
C SER A 225 -28.29 -2.50 -15.13
N PHE A 226 -27.50 -2.79 -16.18
CA PHE A 226 -27.94 -3.56 -17.34
C PHE A 226 -27.87 -5.09 -17.18
N ASP A 227 -27.26 -5.60 -16.10
CA ASP A 227 -27.16 -7.03 -15.84
C ASP A 227 -28.48 -7.51 -15.20
N PRO A 228 -29.31 -8.30 -15.91
CA PRO A 228 -30.62 -8.73 -15.43
C PRO A 228 -30.52 -9.64 -14.19
N ASP A 229 -29.40 -10.34 -14.04
CA ASP A 229 -29.19 -11.31 -12.96
C ASP A 229 -28.45 -10.69 -11.76
N ARG A 230 -28.17 -9.37 -11.77
CA ARG A 230 -27.36 -8.70 -10.75
C ARG A 230 -27.77 -9.00 -9.30
N TYR A 231 -29.07 -9.16 -9.05
CA TYR A 231 -29.60 -9.44 -7.72
C TYR A 231 -29.39 -10.88 -7.24
N HIS A 232 -29.10 -11.82 -8.16
CA HIS A 232 -28.77 -13.21 -7.88
C HIS A 232 -27.28 -13.50 -8.05
N MET A 233 -26.46 -12.46 -8.12
CA MET A 233 -25.01 -12.58 -8.23
C MET A 233 -24.36 -12.21 -6.88
N VAL A 234 -23.25 -12.87 -6.57
CA VAL A 234 -22.44 -12.62 -5.39
C VAL A 234 -20.99 -12.40 -5.79
N VAL A 235 -20.33 -11.48 -5.10
CA VAL A 235 -18.90 -11.21 -5.28
C VAL A 235 -18.12 -11.75 -4.08
N SER A 236 -17.17 -12.64 -4.35
CA SER A 236 -16.23 -13.14 -3.36
C SER A 236 -15.00 -12.23 -3.25
N ASN A 237 -14.56 -11.97 -2.02
CA ASN A 237 -13.39 -11.16 -1.70
C ASN A 237 -12.58 -11.83 -0.58
N VAL A 238 -11.28 -11.56 -0.52
CA VAL A 238 -10.43 -11.99 0.59
C VAL A 238 -9.97 -10.75 1.35
N MET A 239 -10.12 -10.73 2.67
CA MET A 239 -9.69 -9.63 3.53
C MET A 239 -8.62 -10.10 4.50
N ASN A 240 -7.46 -9.45 4.48
CA ASN A 240 -6.38 -9.67 5.43
C ASN A 240 -6.42 -8.57 6.48
N VAL A 241 -6.69 -8.93 7.73
CA VAL A 241 -6.83 -8.03 8.88
C VAL A 241 -5.65 -8.20 9.82
N SER A 242 -4.99 -7.10 10.16
CA SER A 242 -3.84 -7.06 11.06
C SER A 242 -4.05 -6.04 12.16
N TYR A 243 -3.73 -6.41 13.40
CA TYR A 243 -3.81 -5.49 14.54
C TYR A 243 -2.55 -4.63 14.64
N LYS A 244 -2.72 -3.32 14.83
CA LYS A 244 -1.63 -2.35 14.98
C LYS A 244 -2.07 -1.21 15.89
N ASP A 245 -1.30 -0.95 16.96
CA ASP A 245 -1.40 0.26 17.79
C ASP A 245 -2.83 0.63 18.27
N GLY A 246 -3.64 -0.37 18.65
CA GLY A 246 -4.99 -0.14 19.18
C GLY A 246 -6.14 -0.20 18.16
N TYR A 247 -5.84 -0.37 16.88
CA TYR A 247 -6.83 -0.52 15.81
C TYR A 247 -6.42 -1.62 14.82
N PHE A 248 -7.32 -1.98 13.91
CA PHE A 248 -7.03 -2.97 12.88
C PHE A 248 -6.87 -2.27 11.55
N THR A 249 -5.90 -2.71 10.76
CA THR A 249 -5.78 -2.33 9.35
C THR A 249 -6.11 -3.53 8.50
N PHE A 250 -6.61 -3.29 7.29
CA PHE A 250 -6.85 -4.39 6.36
C PHE A 250 -6.60 -4.02 4.91
N ILE A 251 -6.31 -5.06 4.13
CA ILE A 251 -6.40 -5.05 2.67
C ILE A 251 -7.47 -6.07 2.29
N ARG A 252 -8.48 -5.63 1.53
CA ARG A 252 -9.50 -6.50 0.96
C ARG A 252 -9.28 -6.62 -0.54
N TYR A 253 -8.91 -7.80 -0.98
CA TYR A 253 -8.72 -8.17 -2.37
C TYR A 253 -10.09 -8.50 -2.98
N GLY A 254 -10.50 -7.72 -3.99
CA GLY A 254 -11.72 -7.96 -4.75
C GLY A 254 -11.43 -8.32 -6.19
N SER A 255 -12.41 -8.90 -6.89
CA SER A 255 -12.30 -9.36 -8.28
C SER A 255 -11.76 -8.27 -9.21
N ASN A 256 -12.33 -7.07 -9.13
CA ASN A 256 -11.99 -5.94 -10.00
C ASN A 256 -10.98 -4.98 -9.35
N PHE A 257 -11.22 -4.57 -8.11
CA PHE A 257 -10.40 -3.60 -7.39
C PHE A 257 -10.17 -4.02 -5.95
N ASN A 258 -9.05 -3.58 -5.38
CA ASN A 258 -8.70 -3.86 -4.00
C ASN A 258 -9.16 -2.69 -3.14
N HIS A 259 -9.48 -2.96 -1.88
CA HIS A 259 -9.74 -1.97 -0.86
C HIS A 259 -8.63 -1.99 0.19
N LYS A 260 -8.45 -0.85 0.87
CA LYS A 260 -7.68 -0.74 2.11
C LYS A 260 -8.51 0.03 3.14
N GLY A 261 -8.29 -0.22 4.42
CA GLY A 261 -9.11 0.40 5.43
C GLY A 261 -8.63 0.14 6.84
N PHE A 262 -9.45 0.57 7.80
CA PHE A 262 -9.27 0.26 9.21
C PHE A 262 -10.56 -0.28 9.82
N MET A 263 -10.42 -1.01 10.92
CA MET A 263 -11.52 -1.50 11.74
C MET A 263 -11.25 -1.11 13.18
N GLN A 264 -12.30 -0.81 13.92
CA GLN A 264 -12.22 -0.53 15.35
C GLN A 264 -13.42 -1.17 16.06
N PHE A 265 -13.20 -1.61 17.29
CA PHE A 265 -14.32 -2.01 18.12
C PHE A 265 -15.03 -0.74 18.62
N GLU A 266 -16.35 -0.73 18.51
CA GLU A 266 -17.21 0.34 19.02
C GLU A 266 -17.84 -0.05 20.37
N ALA A 267 -18.02 -1.36 20.57
CA ALA A 267 -18.57 -1.97 21.78
C ALA A 267 -18.11 -3.44 21.83
N PRO A 268 -18.37 -4.19 22.92
CA PRO A 268 -18.02 -5.60 22.98
C PRO A 268 -18.53 -6.37 21.76
N TRP A 269 -17.62 -7.02 21.02
CA TRP A 269 -17.92 -7.80 19.81
C TRP A 269 -18.56 -7.02 18.64
N LEU A 270 -18.63 -5.70 18.72
CA LEU A 270 -19.17 -4.83 17.67
C LEU A 270 -18.05 -4.03 17.03
N VAL A 271 -17.89 -4.18 15.72
CA VAL A 271 -16.76 -3.65 14.96
C VAL A 271 -17.27 -2.75 13.84
N SER A 272 -16.77 -1.52 13.77
CA SER A 272 -16.94 -0.68 12.59
C SER A 272 -15.82 -0.96 11.59
N VAL A 273 -16.18 -0.92 10.30
CA VAL A 273 -15.28 -1.23 9.19
C VAL A 273 -15.32 -0.07 8.22
N HIS A 274 -14.21 0.67 8.16
CA HIS A 274 -14.03 1.78 7.24
C HIS A 274 -13.16 1.33 6.09
N SER A 275 -13.75 1.22 4.91
CA SER A 275 -13.07 0.72 3.72
C SER A 275 -12.94 1.81 2.68
N ARG A 276 -11.88 1.77 1.87
CA ARG A 276 -11.75 2.60 0.67
C ARG A 276 -11.03 1.91 -0.47
N VAL A 277 -11.38 2.29 -1.70
CA VAL A 277 -10.72 1.76 -2.90
C VAL A 277 -9.23 2.09 -2.84
N LYS A 278 -8.40 1.06 -2.99
CA LYS A 278 -6.95 1.19 -3.02
C LYS A 278 -6.56 1.92 -4.31
N ASN A 279 -5.82 3.02 -4.18
CA ASN A 279 -5.32 3.89 -5.26
C ASN A 279 -6.35 4.85 -5.90
N ALA A 280 -7.47 5.14 -5.25
CA ALA A 280 -8.39 6.20 -5.70
C ALA A 280 -7.81 7.62 -5.43
N PRO A 281 -7.92 8.55 -6.40
CA PRO A 281 -7.28 9.88 -6.34
C PRO A 281 -7.92 10.87 -5.35
N GLU A 282 -9.23 10.78 -5.09
CA GLU A 282 -9.97 11.63 -4.14
C GLU A 282 -10.79 10.74 -3.23
N ASN A 283 -10.59 10.83 -1.91
CA ASN A 283 -11.05 9.90 -0.86
C ASN A 283 -12.56 9.59 -0.93
N PRO A 284 -13.02 8.56 -1.67
CA PRO A 284 -14.43 8.22 -1.69
C PRO A 284 -14.51 7.09 -0.70
N SER A 285 -14.78 7.35 0.58
CA SER A 285 -15.04 6.29 1.56
C SER A 285 -16.26 5.51 1.04
N PRO A 286 -16.08 4.47 0.20
CA PRO A 286 -17.14 3.95 -0.63
C PRO A 286 -17.95 2.95 0.18
N LYS A 287 -17.58 2.75 1.45
CA LYS A 287 -18.13 1.74 2.31
C LYS A 287 -17.81 1.94 3.78
N HIS A 288 -18.87 2.13 4.57
CA HIS A 288 -18.85 1.99 6.02
C HIS A 288 -19.71 0.80 6.40
N SER A 289 -19.19 -0.06 7.27
CA SER A 289 -19.85 -1.31 7.65
C SER A 289 -19.86 -1.50 9.16
N LEU A 290 -20.89 -2.16 9.64
CA LEU A 290 -21.02 -2.60 11.02
C LEU A 290 -21.03 -4.14 11.05
N LEU A 291 -20.01 -4.71 11.68
CA LEU A 291 -19.75 -6.13 11.82
C LEU A 291 -20.01 -6.52 13.27
N LYS A 292 -20.88 -7.50 13.51
CA LYS A 292 -21.06 -8.11 14.83
C LYS A 292 -20.42 -9.49 14.83
N LEU A 293 -19.47 -9.71 15.73
CA LEU A 293 -18.85 -11.01 15.95
C LEU A 293 -19.70 -11.81 16.94
N GLU A 294 -20.00 -13.06 16.60
CA GLU A 294 -20.75 -13.98 17.46
C GLU A 294 -19.91 -15.24 17.66
N LYS A 295 -19.73 -15.67 18.91
CA LYS A 295 -18.80 -16.75 19.28
C LYS A 295 -19.19 -18.12 18.69
N ASP A 296 -20.48 -18.35 18.48
CA ASP A 296 -21.01 -19.67 18.08
C ASP A 296 -21.40 -19.73 16.60
N LYS A 297 -21.12 -18.68 15.81
CA LYS A 297 -21.40 -18.65 14.38
C LYS A 297 -20.15 -18.87 13.54
N THR A 298 -20.31 -19.67 12.49
CA THR A 298 -19.26 -19.94 11.49
C THR A 298 -19.02 -18.77 10.54
N PHE A 299 -19.93 -17.80 10.53
CA PHE A 299 -19.85 -16.59 9.75
C PHE A 299 -20.40 -15.40 10.54
N ALA A 300 -19.95 -14.20 10.18
CA ALA A 300 -20.46 -12.96 10.71
C ALA A 300 -21.29 -12.22 9.65
N SER A 301 -22.45 -11.72 10.07
CA SER A 301 -23.26 -10.85 9.22
C SER A 301 -22.84 -9.40 9.41
N VAL A 302 -22.70 -8.69 8.30
CA VAL A 302 -22.22 -7.31 8.26
C VAL A 302 -23.25 -6.47 7.53
N ILE A 303 -23.58 -5.31 8.06
CA ILE A 303 -24.44 -4.33 7.39
C ILE A 303 -23.54 -3.22 6.87
N SER A 304 -23.67 -2.90 5.58
CA SER A 304 -22.76 -2.00 4.88
C SER A 304 -23.53 -0.96 4.09
N ALA A 305 -23.15 0.31 4.24
CA ALA A 305 -23.54 1.36 3.30
C ALA A 305 -22.42 1.49 2.27
N SER A 306 -22.70 1.23 0.99
CA SER A 306 -21.72 1.24 -0.10
C SER A 306 -22.27 1.93 -1.35
N TRP A 307 -21.44 2.14 -2.36
CA TRP A 307 -21.91 2.44 -3.71
C TRP A 307 -22.16 1.17 -4.51
N ASN A 308 -23.05 1.26 -5.50
CA ASN A 308 -23.26 0.21 -6.51
C ASN A 308 -22.19 0.21 -7.62
N PHE A 309 -21.28 1.20 -7.63
CA PHE A 309 -20.16 1.32 -8.58
C PHE A 309 -20.58 1.36 -10.07
N ASP A 310 -21.78 1.87 -10.36
CA ASP A 310 -22.21 2.07 -11.75
C ASP A 310 -21.57 3.31 -12.41
N ILE A 311 -21.77 3.50 -13.72
CA ILE A 311 -21.20 4.64 -14.47
C ILE A 311 -22.09 5.88 -14.33
N GLY A 312 -21.44 7.03 -14.07
CA GLY A 312 -22.09 8.34 -14.09
C GLY A 312 -23.19 8.48 -13.03
N GLU A 313 -24.33 9.01 -13.43
CA GLU A 313 -25.48 9.28 -12.55
C GLU A 313 -26.16 8.01 -12.00
N ARG A 314 -25.83 6.84 -12.55
CA ARG A 314 -26.33 5.55 -12.06
C ARG A 314 -25.57 5.04 -10.85
N ASN A 315 -24.46 5.69 -10.49
CA ASN A 315 -23.73 5.37 -9.28
C ASN A 315 -24.54 5.83 -8.05
N LYS A 316 -25.16 4.87 -7.35
CA LYS A 316 -26.08 5.12 -6.24
C LYS A 316 -25.53 4.55 -4.95
N ILE A 317 -25.82 5.23 -3.83
CA ILE A 317 -25.62 4.69 -2.49
C ILE A 317 -26.66 3.60 -2.24
N ILE A 318 -26.21 2.50 -1.64
CA ILE A 318 -27.00 1.32 -1.33
C ILE A 318 -26.60 0.79 0.05
N GLY A 319 -27.56 0.29 0.80
CA GLY A 319 -27.34 -0.61 1.93
C GLY A 319 -27.22 -2.04 1.43
N ILE A 320 -26.31 -2.83 2.01
CA ILE A 320 -26.06 -4.22 1.63
C ILE A 320 -25.74 -5.03 2.87
N ARG A 321 -26.28 -6.24 2.98
CA ARG A 321 -25.79 -7.25 3.91
C ARG A 321 -24.66 -8.05 3.27
N GLU A 322 -23.61 -8.27 4.04
CA GLU A 322 -22.49 -9.12 3.68
C GLU A 322 -22.30 -10.24 4.69
N ILE A 323 -21.55 -11.24 4.24
CA ILE A 323 -21.23 -12.42 5.05
C ILE A 323 -19.72 -12.60 5.05
N TYR A 324 -19.14 -12.58 6.25
CA TYR A 324 -17.70 -12.73 6.47
C TYR A 324 -17.43 -14.07 7.14
N ILE A 325 -16.59 -14.90 6.53
CA ILE A 325 -16.20 -16.22 7.04
C ILE A 325 -14.71 -16.17 7.40
N LYS A 326 -14.38 -16.48 8.65
CA LYS A 326 -12.98 -16.48 9.09
C LYS A 326 -12.27 -17.72 8.56
N LEU A 327 -11.15 -17.52 7.86
CA LEU A 327 -10.35 -18.61 7.29
C LEU A 327 -9.21 -19.03 8.22
N GLY A 328 -8.76 -18.15 9.11
CA GLY A 328 -7.70 -18.43 10.09
C GLY A 328 -6.77 -17.25 10.33
N LYS A 329 -5.74 -17.47 11.17
CA LYS A 329 -4.68 -16.51 11.51
C LYS A 329 -3.32 -17.04 11.03
N GLY A 330 -2.39 -16.15 10.70
CA GLY A 330 -1.02 -16.52 10.29
C GLY A 330 -0.89 -17.02 8.84
N LEU A 331 -1.93 -16.88 8.02
CA LEU A 331 -1.89 -17.19 6.59
C LEU A 331 -1.24 -16.03 5.82
N THR A 332 -0.36 -16.35 4.87
CA THR A 332 0.19 -15.35 3.96
C THR A 332 -0.65 -15.24 2.70
N VAL A 333 -1.08 -14.03 2.35
CA VAL A 333 -1.90 -13.76 1.16
C VAL A 333 -1.00 -13.28 0.02
N LYS A 334 -0.99 -14.00 -1.10
CA LYS A 334 -0.28 -13.62 -2.32
C LYS A 334 -1.26 -13.48 -3.48
N GLU A 335 -1.34 -12.30 -4.07
CA GLU A 335 -2.08 -12.07 -5.30
C GLU A 335 -1.30 -12.64 -6.48
N VAL A 336 -1.95 -13.46 -7.31
CA VAL A 336 -1.37 -13.98 -8.55
C VAL A 336 -1.78 -13.02 -9.66
N ILE A 337 -0.78 -12.43 -10.33
CA ILE A 337 -0.98 -11.39 -11.34
C ILE A 337 -0.33 -11.86 -12.63
N ASN A 338 -1.01 -11.65 -13.77
CA ASN A 338 -0.50 -11.88 -15.12
C ASN A 338 -0.15 -13.34 -15.47
N GLU A 339 -0.81 -14.32 -14.87
CA GLU A 339 -0.70 -15.73 -15.29
C GLU A 339 -1.80 -16.10 -16.32
N PRO A 340 -1.56 -17.08 -17.21
CA PRO A 340 -2.56 -17.56 -18.17
C PRO A 340 -3.88 -17.98 -17.49
N GLU A 341 -3.79 -18.55 -16.29
CA GLU A 341 -4.95 -18.96 -15.48
C GLU A 341 -5.88 -17.78 -15.15
N ASN A 342 -5.34 -16.60 -14.83
CA ASN A 342 -6.12 -15.39 -14.55
C ASN A 342 -6.89 -14.93 -15.80
N ALA A 343 -6.26 -14.98 -16.97
CA ALA A 343 -6.87 -14.58 -18.24
C ALA A 343 -7.98 -15.56 -18.66
N LEU A 344 -7.77 -16.85 -18.46
CA LEU A 344 -8.75 -17.90 -18.77
C LEU A 344 -9.98 -17.85 -17.86
N CYS A 345 -9.80 -17.68 -16.54
CA CYS A 345 -10.91 -17.67 -15.61
C CYS A 345 -11.68 -16.34 -15.55
N ARG A 346 -11.14 -15.25 -16.15
CA ARG A 346 -11.62 -13.87 -15.99
C ARG A 346 -11.83 -13.50 -14.51
N CYS A 347 -10.91 -13.95 -13.67
CA CYS A 347 -11.00 -13.88 -12.22
C CYS A 347 -9.67 -13.43 -11.61
N LYS A 348 -9.72 -12.91 -10.38
CA LYS A 348 -8.51 -12.66 -9.60
C LYS A 348 -8.20 -13.88 -8.75
N ILE A 349 -6.97 -14.40 -8.85
CA ILE A 349 -6.54 -15.56 -8.08
C ILE A 349 -5.71 -15.10 -6.87
N ILE A 350 -6.12 -15.56 -5.69
CA ILE A 350 -5.42 -15.34 -4.43
C ILE A 350 -4.88 -16.67 -3.91
N LYS A 351 -3.57 -16.75 -3.70
CA LYS A 351 -2.92 -17.87 -3.02
C LYS A 351 -2.81 -17.57 -1.52
N LEU A 352 -3.37 -18.46 -0.71
CA LEU A 352 -3.21 -18.49 0.74
C LEU A 352 -2.15 -19.52 1.07
N ILE A 353 -1.06 -19.08 1.70
CA ILE A 353 0.05 -19.94 2.10
C ILE A 353 -0.07 -20.15 3.61
N GLU A 354 -0.28 -21.39 4.00
CA GLU A 354 -0.31 -21.83 5.39
C GLU A 354 1.11 -21.89 6.01
N PRO A 355 1.24 -21.86 7.35
CA PRO A 355 2.54 -21.96 8.01
C PRO A 355 3.31 -23.25 7.71
N ASN A 356 2.60 -24.33 7.39
CA ASN A 356 3.15 -25.63 6.98
C ASN A 356 3.62 -25.65 5.51
N GLY A 357 3.48 -24.53 4.77
CA GLY A 357 3.80 -24.43 3.35
C GLY A 357 2.69 -24.89 2.40
N TYR A 358 1.55 -25.39 2.91
CA TYR A 358 0.40 -25.75 2.09
C TYR A 358 -0.19 -24.50 1.41
N ILE A 359 -0.53 -24.63 0.12
CA ILE A 359 -1.03 -23.52 -0.70
C ILE A 359 -2.46 -23.81 -1.10
N ARG A 360 -3.39 -22.94 -0.68
CA ARG A 360 -4.78 -22.94 -1.14
C ARG A 360 -5.03 -21.77 -2.08
N SER A 361 -5.52 -22.04 -3.28
CA SER A 361 -5.90 -21.01 -4.25
C SER A 361 -7.39 -20.69 -4.15
N LEU A 362 -7.73 -19.40 -4.14
CA LEU A 362 -9.10 -18.88 -4.19
C LEU A 362 -9.29 -18.05 -5.45
N GLN A 363 -10.39 -18.30 -6.16
CA GLN A 363 -10.80 -17.51 -7.32
C GLN A 363 -11.82 -16.46 -6.88
N LEU A 364 -11.49 -15.18 -7.04
CA LEU A 364 -12.37 -14.06 -6.76
C LEU A 364 -13.03 -13.62 -8.06
N LYS A 365 -14.34 -13.83 -8.15
CA LYS A 365 -15.17 -13.48 -9.31
C LYS A 365 -16.61 -13.22 -8.87
N ASN A 366 -17.37 -12.67 -9.79
CA ASN A 366 -18.82 -12.63 -9.66
C ASN A 366 -19.34 -14.02 -10.04
N GLU A 367 -20.15 -14.61 -9.18
CA GLU A 367 -20.76 -15.91 -9.41
C GLU A 367 -22.23 -15.89 -9.02
N ASN A 368 -23.00 -16.78 -9.60
CA ASN A 368 -24.41 -16.92 -9.26
C ASN A 368 -24.54 -17.45 -7.82
N LEU A 369 -25.46 -16.86 -7.05
CA LEU A 369 -25.74 -17.19 -5.65
C LEU A 369 -25.93 -18.70 -5.43
N ASP A 370 -26.59 -19.38 -6.36
CA ASP A 370 -26.89 -20.81 -6.29
C ASP A 370 -25.65 -21.69 -6.37
N LYS A 371 -24.54 -21.18 -6.93
CA LYS A 371 -23.26 -21.89 -7.05
C LYS A 371 -22.40 -21.81 -5.80
N LEU A 372 -22.78 -21.01 -4.81
CA LEU A 372 -22.03 -20.93 -3.57
C LEU A 372 -22.08 -22.25 -2.80
N PRO A 373 -20.95 -22.72 -2.23
CA PRO A 373 -20.89 -24.01 -1.53
C PRO A 373 -21.56 -23.97 -0.13
N TYR A 374 -22.05 -22.81 0.31
CA TYR A 374 -22.57 -22.58 1.65
C TYR A 374 -24.08 -22.33 1.61
N GLU A 375 -24.91 -23.37 1.75
CA GLU A 375 -26.37 -23.21 1.69
C GLU A 375 -26.92 -22.23 2.75
N GLN A 376 -26.33 -22.24 3.95
CA GLN A 376 -26.78 -21.41 5.08
C GLN A 376 -26.66 -19.90 4.83
N ILE A 377 -25.81 -19.47 3.89
CA ILE A 377 -25.58 -18.04 3.64
C ILE A 377 -26.35 -17.54 2.40
N LYS A 378 -26.91 -18.43 1.56
CA LYS A 378 -27.53 -18.03 0.30
C LYS A 378 -28.72 -17.09 0.53
N GLY A 379 -29.64 -17.47 1.43
CA GLY A 379 -30.78 -16.63 1.81
C GLY A 379 -30.40 -15.35 2.58
N LEU A 380 -29.12 -15.14 2.90
CA LEU A 380 -28.64 -13.89 3.50
C LEU A 380 -28.03 -12.93 2.48
N LEU A 381 -27.79 -13.38 1.26
CA LEU A 381 -27.09 -12.67 0.18
C LEU A 381 -27.96 -12.48 -1.08
N ASP A 382 -29.25 -12.81 -0.99
CA ASP A 382 -30.25 -12.65 -2.04
C ASP A 382 -30.66 -11.18 -2.25
N GLU A 383 -31.68 -10.93 -3.07
CA GLU A 383 -32.19 -9.58 -3.33
C GLU A 383 -32.67 -8.86 -2.06
N ASN A 384 -33.10 -9.59 -1.03
CA ASN A 384 -33.55 -9.04 0.25
C ASN A 384 -32.38 -8.53 1.12
N SER A 385 -31.15 -8.85 0.73
CA SER A 385 -29.94 -8.34 1.35
C SER A 385 -29.59 -6.90 0.94
N ILE A 386 -30.33 -6.31 0.00
CA ILE A 386 -30.02 -5.03 -0.65
C ILE A 386 -31.09 -3.99 -0.33
N LEU A 387 -30.65 -2.80 0.06
CA LEU A 387 -31.49 -1.63 0.29
C LEU A 387 -31.05 -0.51 -0.65
N LEU A 388 -31.92 -0.11 -1.58
CA LEU A 388 -31.66 1.05 -2.43
C LEU A 388 -31.94 2.34 -1.65
N LYS A 389 -31.14 3.40 -1.90
CA LYS A 389 -31.42 4.74 -1.34
C LYS A 389 -32.80 5.24 -1.75
N ASP A 390 -33.12 5.12 -3.03
CA ASP A 390 -34.40 5.47 -3.62
C ASP A 390 -35.10 4.13 -3.97
N PRO A 391 -36.23 3.78 -3.34
CA PRO A 391 -36.94 2.54 -3.66
C PRO A 391 -37.37 2.50 -5.13
N GLU A 392 -37.08 1.40 -5.82
CA GLU A 392 -37.48 1.19 -7.22
C GLU A 392 -38.60 0.13 -7.31
N ASN A 393 -39.55 0.34 -8.23
CA ASN A 393 -40.62 -0.62 -8.48
C ASN A 393 -40.02 -1.99 -8.90
N GLY A 394 -40.38 -3.06 -8.18
CA GLY A 394 -39.87 -4.41 -8.43
C GLY A 394 -38.65 -4.80 -7.58
N VAL A 395 -38.05 -3.88 -6.83
CA VAL A 395 -37.01 -4.17 -5.83
C VAL A 395 -37.67 -4.15 -4.46
N ILE A 396 -38.25 -5.29 -4.09
CA ILE A 396 -39.33 -5.33 -3.10
C ILE A 396 -38.80 -5.46 -1.66
N LEU A 397 -39.04 -4.45 -0.82
CA LEU A 397 -39.24 -4.62 0.62
C LEU A 397 -40.72 -5.03 0.83
N ARG A 398 -41.01 -6.34 0.99
CA ARG A 398 -42.34 -6.91 0.70
C ARG A 398 -43.52 -6.36 1.50
N LYS A 399 -44.66 -6.31 0.82
CA LYS A 399 -45.84 -7.06 1.28
C LYS A 399 -46.49 -7.79 0.08
N LYS A 400 -46.44 -9.12 0.07
CA LYS A 400 -47.43 -9.95 -0.62
C LYS A 400 -48.07 -10.81 0.47
N GLU A 401 -49.40 -10.77 0.45
CA GLU A 401 -50.35 -11.17 1.50
C GLU A 401 -50.04 -12.49 2.22
#